data_AF-A0A3D1S025-F1
#
_entry.id   AF-A0A3D1S025-F1
#
_cell.length_a   1.000
_cell.length_b   1.000
_cell.length_c   1.000
_cell.angle_alpha   90.00
_cell.angle_beta   90.00
_cell.angle_gamma   90.00
#
_symmetry.space_group_name_H-M   'P 1'
#
loop_
_entity.id
_entity.type
_entity.pdbx_description
1 polymer ?
#
loop_
_entity_poly.entity_id
_entity_poly.type
_entity_poly.pdbx_seq_one_letter_code
_entity_poly.pdbx_strand_id
1 'polypeptide(L)'
;MPEPLWKPTPERIARAGITAFALEAESRTGRKFSDYQSLHAWSVAESEAFWSILWDFCELPERIAGEQVVQNREKMPGARWFPQARINFARQLLRRRDDSPAMVFRAEDKARRIVSYAEMYQEVASLAAALRDAGVGPGDRVAAFMPNMPETVTAMLATASIGAIWSSCSPDFGVRGVLDRFGQIEPKVMFSADGYYYNGKANDSLAKLAAIREGLHSLEKVVVVPLLDTERDVSGIQDAIVLADFRVPVGEIEFAELPFNHPLYIMYSSGTTGVPKAIVHGAGGTLLQHLKEHRLHADVRPGDRLFYFTTCGWMM
;
A
#
# COMPACT_ATOMS: atom_id res chain seq x y z
N MET A 1 20.55 -28.67 -23.77
CA MET A 1 19.80 -27.55 -23.14
C MET A 1 19.93 -26.34 -24.05
N PRO A 2 18.86 -25.56 -24.27
CA PRO A 2 18.95 -24.36 -25.10
C PRO A 2 19.96 -23.36 -24.51
N GLU A 3 20.66 -22.64 -25.38
CA GLU A 3 21.58 -21.59 -24.98
C GLU A 3 20.78 -20.44 -24.34
N PRO A 4 21.15 -19.97 -23.14
CA PRO A 4 20.41 -18.90 -22.47
C PRO A 4 20.73 -17.56 -23.12
N LEU A 5 19.69 -16.74 -23.31
CA LEU A 5 19.82 -15.38 -23.85
C LEU A 5 20.71 -14.48 -22.98
N TRP A 6 20.73 -14.73 -21.67
CA TRP A 6 21.52 -13.96 -20.71
C TRP A 6 21.85 -14.80 -19.47
N LYS A 7 23.00 -14.53 -18.87
CA LYS A 7 23.45 -15.11 -17.59
C LYS A 7 23.99 -14.00 -16.68
N PRO A 8 23.64 -13.98 -15.38
CA PRO A 8 24.25 -13.06 -14.43
C PRO A 8 25.73 -13.40 -14.23
N THR A 9 26.55 -12.38 -13.96
CA THR A 9 27.94 -12.59 -13.58
C THR A 9 28.04 -13.17 -12.16
N PRO A 10 29.12 -13.89 -11.82
CA PRO A 10 29.33 -14.39 -10.45
C PRO A 10 29.24 -13.30 -9.39
N GLU A 11 29.72 -12.09 -9.66
CA GLU A 11 29.68 -10.95 -8.73
C GLU A 11 28.24 -10.47 -8.51
N ARG A 12 27.41 -10.48 -9.56
CA ARG A 12 25.99 -10.13 -9.44
C ARG A 12 25.24 -11.15 -8.60
N ILE A 13 25.52 -12.44 -8.78
CA ILE A 13 24.96 -13.52 -7.95
C ILE A 13 25.39 -13.30 -6.49
N ALA A 14 26.69 -13.16 -6.23
CA ALA A 14 27.22 -13.05 -4.87
C ALA A 14 26.67 -11.85 -4.07
N ARG A 15 26.29 -10.76 -4.76
CA ARG A 15 25.75 -9.54 -4.12
C ARG A 15 24.22 -9.50 -4.04
N ALA A 16 23.50 -10.43 -4.68
CA ALA A 16 22.04 -10.40 -4.72
C ALA A 16 21.43 -10.57 -3.33
N GLY A 17 20.35 -9.84 -3.03
CA GLY A 17 19.62 -9.96 -1.76
C GLY A 17 19.16 -11.39 -1.47
N ILE A 18 18.77 -12.14 -2.50
CA ILE A 18 18.39 -13.56 -2.35
C ILE A 18 19.57 -14.46 -1.95
N THR A 19 20.79 -14.16 -2.39
CA THR A 19 21.98 -14.92 -1.99
C THR A 19 22.33 -14.65 -0.54
N ALA A 20 22.22 -13.39 -0.09
CA ALA A 20 22.36 -13.05 1.32
C ALA A 20 21.31 -13.76 2.19
N PHE A 21 20.04 -13.80 1.75
CA PHE A 21 18.99 -14.53 2.45
C PHE A 21 19.24 -16.05 2.48
N ALA A 22 19.71 -16.63 1.38
CA ALA A 22 20.06 -18.05 1.35
C ALA A 22 21.10 -18.39 2.41
N LEU A 23 22.17 -17.59 2.52
CA LEU A 23 23.23 -17.77 3.53
C LEU A 23 22.70 -17.64 4.97
N GLU A 24 21.80 -16.69 5.24
CA GLU A 24 21.12 -16.58 6.54
C GLU A 24 20.29 -17.83 6.83
N ALA A 25 19.51 -18.31 5.85
CA ALA A 25 18.73 -19.52 6.00
C ALA A 25 19.61 -20.77 6.23
N GLU A 26 20.75 -20.90 5.55
CA GLU A 26 21.73 -21.95 5.81
C GLU A 26 22.26 -21.90 7.24
N SER A 27 22.63 -20.70 7.72
CA SER A 27 23.13 -20.48 9.09
C SER A 27 22.12 -20.90 10.15
N ARG A 28 20.84 -20.54 9.94
CA ARG A 28 19.75 -20.80 10.90
C ARG A 28 19.26 -22.25 10.89
N THR A 29 19.39 -22.96 9.78
CA THR A 29 18.84 -24.32 9.59
C THR A 29 19.89 -25.42 9.54
N GLY A 30 21.16 -25.08 9.32
CA GLY A 30 22.23 -26.04 9.04
C GLY A 30 22.15 -26.70 7.65
N ARG A 31 21.17 -26.32 6.81
CA ARG A 31 21.03 -26.81 5.43
C ARG A 31 21.99 -26.08 4.49
N LYS A 32 22.18 -26.65 3.29
CA LYS A 32 22.90 -26.03 2.18
C LYS A 32 22.00 -25.88 0.96
N PHE A 33 22.05 -24.74 0.31
CA PHE A 33 21.28 -24.42 -0.89
C PHE A 33 22.25 -24.13 -2.05
N SER A 34 22.50 -25.14 -2.87
CA SER A 34 23.46 -25.04 -3.99
C SER A 34 23.00 -24.14 -5.13
N ASP A 35 21.70 -23.90 -5.23
CA ASP A 35 21.05 -23.07 -6.25
C ASP A 35 19.68 -22.55 -5.78
N TYR A 36 19.06 -21.70 -6.60
CA TYR A 36 17.73 -21.16 -6.30
C TYR A 36 16.65 -22.24 -6.19
N GLN A 37 16.75 -23.31 -6.99
CA GLN A 37 15.76 -24.40 -7.01
C GLN A 37 15.74 -25.14 -5.67
N SER A 38 16.91 -25.40 -5.08
CA SER A 38 17.04 -26.02 -3.76
C SER A 38 16.50 -25.11 -2.64
N LEU A 39 16.75 -23.80 -2.71
CA LEU A 39 16.18 -22.82 -1.78
C LEU A 39 14.65 -22.74 -1.89
N HIS A 40 14.12 -22.71 -3.12
CA HIS A 40 12.68 -22.70 -3.39
C HIS A 40 11.99 -23.99 -2.93
N ALA A 41 12.57 -25.15 -3.21
CA ALA A 41 12.03 -26.42 -2.76
C ALA A 41 11.92 -26.47 -1.22
N TRP A 42 12.95 -25.97 -0.52
CA TRP A 42 12.91 -25.84 0.93
C TRP A 42 11.86 -24.85 1.42
N SER A 43 11.72 -23.67 0.79
CA SER A 43 10.74 -22.67 1.23
C SER A 43 9.29 -23.14 1.13
N VAL A 44 8.99 -24.07 0.21
CA VAL A 44 7.68 -24.70 0.08
C VAL A 44 7.50 -25.82 1.12
N ALA A 45 8.50 -26.70 1.27
CA ALA A 45 8.43 -27.83 2.19
C ALA A 45 8.35 -27.36 3.66
N GLU A 46 9.19 -26.40 4.03
CA GLU A 46 9.35 -25.86 5.38
C GLU A 46 8.93 -24.38 5.47
N SER A 47 7.72 -24.09 4.99
CA SER A 47 7.21 -22.72 4.88
C SER A 47 7.20 -21.95 6.21
N GLU A 48 6.95 -22.61 7.34
CA GLU A 48 6.99 -21.98 8.67
C GLU A 48 8.40 -21.47 9.03
N ALA A 49 9.43 -22.25 8.72
CA ALA A 49 10.81 -21.87 8.93
C ALA A 49 11.20 -20.74 7.96
N PHE A 50 10.83 -20.87 6.68
CA PHE A 50 11.08 -19.84 5.67
C PHE A 50 10.49 -18.48 6.07
N TRP A 51 9.20 -18.42 6.40
CA TRP A 51 8.54 -17.16 6.74
C TRP A 51 9.06 -16.57 8.05
N SER A 52 9.43 -17.42 9.02
CA SER A 52 10.10 -16.99 10.25
C SER A 52 11.46 -16.35 9.99
N ILE A 53 12.29 -16.97 9.16
CA ILE A 53 13.62 -16.45 8.83
C ILE A 53 13.48 -15.18 7.99
N LEU A 54 12.53 -15.12 7.06
CA LEU A 54 12.28 -13.92 6.26
C LEU A 54 11.82 -12.74 7.13
N TRP A 55 10.96 -12.99 8.12
CA TRP A 55 10.53 -11.99 9.09
C TRP A 55 11.74 -11.34 9.78
N ASP A 56 12.62 -12.18 10.33
CA ASP A 56 13.82 -11.74 11.04
C ASP A 56 14.81 -11.02 10.08
N PHE A 57 15.05 -11.59 8.89
CA PHE A 57 15.93 -11.02 7.86
C PHE A 57 15.45 -9.64 7.36
N CYS A 58 14.13 -9.43 7.36
CA CYS A 58 13.54 -8.15 7.00
C CYS A 58 13.43 -7.16 8.16
N GLU A 59 13.94 -7.52 9.34
CA GLU A 59 13.97 -6.67 10.53
C GLU A 59 12.57 -6.21 10.97
N LEU A 60 11.58 -7.10 10.85
CA LEU A 60 10.25 -6.87 11.41
C LEU A 60 10.27 -6.94 12.95
N PRO A 61 9.25 -6.40 13.65
CA PRO A 61 9.22 -6.36 15.11
C PRO A 61 9.44 -7.72 15.77
N GLU A 62 10.00 -7.71 16.98
CA GLU A 62 10.28 -8.92 17.73
C GLU A 62 9.02 -9.75 17.95
N ARG A 63 9.17 -11.07 17.79
CA ARG A 63 8.12 -12.07 17.92
C ARG A 63 7.99 -12.53 19.36
N ILE A 64 6.78 -12.94 19.76
CA ILE A 64 6.56 -13.50 21.09
C ILE A 64 7.19 -14.90 21.13
N ALA A 65 7.98 -15.18 22.18
CA ALA A 65 8.60 -16.49 22.34
C ALA A 65 7.55 -17.62 22.32
N GLY A 66 7.76 -18.62 21.45
CA GLY A 66 6.84 -19.75 21.29
C GLY A 66 5.58 -19.45 20.46
N GLU A 67 5.50 -18.31 19.77
CA GLU A 67 4.38 -18.02 18.89
C GLU A 67 4.27 -18.99 17.71
N GLN A 68 3.04 -19.24 17.28
CA GLN A 68 2.77 -20.10 16.14
C GLN A 68 3.01 -19.32 14.85
N VAL A 69 3.65 -19.94 13.86
CA VAL A 69 3.86 -19.28 12.57
C VAL A 69 2.59 -19.36 11.71
N VAL A 70 1.85 -20.46 11.79
CA VAL A 70 0.60 -20.64 11.03
C VAL A 70 -0.40 -21.52 11.80
N GLN A 71 -1.68 -21.14 11.73
CA GLN A 71 -2.82 -21.97 12.12
C GLN A 71 -3.60 -22.40 10.89
N ASN A 72 -4.13 -23.63 10.91
CA ASN A 72 -4.91 -24.21 9.81
C ASN A 72 -4.17 -24.17 8.46
N ARG A 73 -2.87 -24.52 8.44
CA ARG A 73 -1.99 -24.44 7.25
C ARG A 73 -2.63 -25.01 5.98
N GLU A 74 -3.32 -26.15 6.09
CA GLU A 74 -3.92 -26.85 4.95
C GLU A 74 -5.27 -26.28 4.48
N LYS A 75 -5.83 -25.25 5.15
CA LYS A 75 -7.12 -24.66 4.77
C LYS A 75 -6.95 -23.47 3.82
N MET A 76 -7.51 -23.59 2.63
CA MET A 76 -7.62 -22.49 1.67
C MET A 76 -9.07 -22.38 1.15
N PRO A 77 -9.83 -21.33 1.55
CA PRO A 77 -9.47 -20.25 2.47
C PRO A 77 -9.45 -20.71 3.95
N GLY A 78 -8.70 -20.00 4.82
CA GLY A 78 -8.79 -20.16 6.28
C GLY A 78 -7.47 -20.27 7.05
N ALA A 79 -6.33 -20.43 6.37
CA ALA A 79 -5.01 -20.35 7.00
C ALA A 79 -4.78 -18.98 7.64
N ARG A 80 -4.19 -18.96 8.84
CA ARG A 80 -3.86 -17.73 9.59
C ARG A 80 -2.39 -17.71 9.94
N TRP A 81 -1.63 -16.84 9.29
CA TRP A 81 -0.20 -16.65 9.56
C TRP A 81 0.01 -15.69 10.72
N PHE A 82 1.00 -15.97 11.56
CA PHE A 82 1.40 -15.19 12.74
C PHE A 82 0.20 -14.69 13.59
N PRO A 83 -0.67 -15.60 14.07
CA PRO A 83 -1.94 -15.21 14.70
C PRO A 83 -1.77 -14.40 16.00
N GLN A 84 -0.62 -14.51 16.67
CA GLN A 84 -0.30 -13.73 17.87
C GLN A 84 0.35 -12.37 17.55
N ALA A 85 0.92 -12.20 16.36
CA ALA A 85 1.67 -11.00 16.03
C ALA A 85 0.75 -9.77 15.94
N ARG A 86 1.28 -8.66 16.44
CA ARG A 86 0.71 -7.31 16.28
C ARG A 86 1.62 -6.49 15.39
N ILE A 87 1.05 -5.92 14.33
CA ILE A 87 1.82 -5.14 13.35
C ILE A 87 0.96 -4.01 12.79
N ASN A 88 1.64 -2.94 12.39
CA ASN A 88 1.04 -1.85 11.64
C ASN A 88 1.83 -1.66 10.34
N PHE A 89 1.16 -1.79 9.20
CA PHE A 89 1.77 -1.69 7.88
C PHE A 89 2.46 -0.34 7.69
N ALA A 90 1.75 0.76 7.96
CA ALA A 90 2.29 2.11 7.82
C ALA A 90 3.47 2.36 8.74
N ARG A 91 3.45 1.84 9.99
CA ARG A 91 4.58 1.97 10.93
C ARG A 91 5.86 1.39 10.34
N GLN A 92 5.80 0.26 9.64
CA GLN A 92 6.98 -0.36 9.04
C GLN A 92 7.52 0.45 7.86
N LEU A 93 6.64 1.04 7.04
CA LEU A 93 7.04 1.88 5.91
C LEU A 93 7.56 3.27 6.34
N LEU A 94 7.12 3.76 7.50
CA LEU A 94 7.42 5.10 8.03
C LEU A 94 8.51 5.12 9.11
N ARG A 95 9.32 4.04 9.22
CA ARG A 95 10.45 3.97 10.16
C ARG A 95 11.52 5.01 9.87
N ARG A 96 11.77 5.26 8.58
CA ARG A 96 12.74 6.25 8.11
C ARG A 96 12.08 7.63 8.11
N ARG A 97 12.77 8.63 8.65
CA ARG A 97 12.27 10.00 8.83
C ARG A 97 13.35 11.06 8.57
N ASP A 98 14.27 10.78 7.65
CA ASP A 98 15.34 11.71 7.28
C ASP A 98 14.94 12.60 6.08
N ASP A 99 15.78 13.57 5.74
CA ASP A 99 15.53 14.51 4.65
C ASP A 99 15.80 13.92 3.25
N SER A 100 16.12 12.62 3.15
CA SER A 100 16.35 12.00 1.85
C SER A 100 15.04 11.80 1.08
N PRO A 101 15.07 11.78 -0.27
CA PRO A 101 13.87 11.59 -1.07
C PRO A 101 13.15 10.27 -0.79
N ALA A 102 11.89 10.34 -0.34
CA ALA A 102 10.97 9.21 -0.28
C ALA A 102 10.20 9.06 -1.59
N MET A 103 9.73 10.17 -2.17
CA MET A 103 8.98 10.18 -3.42
C MET A 103 9.47 11.28 -4.36
N VAL A 104 9.55 10.95 -5.65
CA VAL A 104 9.83 11.89 -6.74
C VAL A 104 8.61 11.93 -7.65
N PHE A 105 7.84 13.00 -7.56
CA PHE A 105 6.61 13.20 -8.32
C PHE A 105 6.83 14.01 -9.61
N ARG A 106 6.10 13.61 -10.64
CA ARG A 106 5.94 14.34 -11.91
C ARG A 106 4.50 14.25 -12.38
N ALA A 107 3.90 15.39 -12.70
CA ALA A 107 2.68 15.47 -13.50
C ALA A 107 3.04 16.01 -14.88
N GLU A 108 3.46 15.12 -15.78
CA GLU A 108 3.98 15.46 -17.11
C GLU A 108 5.04 16.58 -17.04
N ASP A 109 4.87 17.64 -17.83
CA ASP A 109 5.66 18.87 -17.82
C ASP A 109 5.07 19.97 -16.92
N LYS A 110 3.98 19.68 -16.19
CA LYS A 110 3.18 20.68 -15.44
C LYS A 110 3.63 20.85 -14.00
N ALA A 111 3.97 19.77 -13.31
CA ALA A 111 4.40 19.84 -11.91
C ALA A 111 5.50 18.84 -11.56
N ARG A 112 6.36 19.24 -10.62
CA ARG A 112 7.45 18.43 -10.06
C ARG A 112 7.54 18.68 -8.57
N ARG A 113 7.52 17.62 -7.77
CA ARG A 113 7.77 17.67 -6.33
C ARG A 113 8.69 16.54 -5.91
N ILE A 114 9.53 16.79 -4.93
CA ILE A 114 10.24 15.75 -4.19
C ILE A 114 9.72 15.84 -2.78
N VAL A 115 9.33 14.70 -2.21
CA VAL A 115 8.90 14.61 -0.81
C VAL A 115 9.92 13.74 -0.09
N SER A 116 10.49 14.28 0.97
CA SER A 116 11.42 13.58 1.86
C SER A 116 10.69 12.58 2.76
N TYR A 117 11.44 11.67 3.40
CA TYR A 117 10.86 10.78 4.41
C TYR A 117 10.30 11.56 5.62
N ALA A 118 10.98 12.62 6.05
CA ALA A 118 10.51 13.51 7.11
C ALA A 118 9.18 14.19 6.75
N GLU A 119 9.09 14.80 5.57
CA GLU A 119 7.84 15.44 5.10
C GLU A 119 6.71 14.44 4.94
N MET A 120 6.98 13.26 4.35
CA MET A 120 6.00 12.18 4.20
C MET A 120 5.43 11.76 5.56
N TYR A 121 6.29 11.60 6.57
CA TYR A 121 5.84 11.26 7.92
C TYR A 121 4.90 12.31 8.50
N GLN A 122 5.25 13.60 8.39
CA GLN A 122 4.45 14.70 8.92
C GLN A 122 3.10 14.82 8.19
N GLU A 123 3.08 14.68 6.86
CA GLU A 123 1.83 14.68 6.10
C GLU A 123 0.94 13.49 6.50
N VAL A 124 1.51 12.30 6.70
CA VAL A 124 0.76 11.12 7.16
C VAL A 124 0.23 11.33 8.58
N ALA A 125 1.02 11.91 9.48
CA ALA A 125 0.58 12.21 10.85
C ALA A 125 -0.60 13.17 10.87
N SER A 126 -0.53 14.22 10.06
CA SER A 126 -1.60 15.19 9.94
C SER A 126 -2.90 14.58 9.41
N LEU A 127 -2.81 13.75 8.37
CA LEU A 127 -4.00 13.08 7.82
C LEU A 127 -4.54 11.97 8.72
N ALA A 128 -3.69 11.26 9.45
CA ALA A 128 -4.13 10.24 10.40
C ALA A 128 -4.94 10.85 11.54
N ALA A 129 -4.51 12.01 12.07
CA ALA A 129 -5.26 12.76 13.07
C ALA A 129 -6.60 13.29 12.50
N ALA A 130 -6.57 13.90 11.31
CA ALA A 130 -7.76 14.38 10.63
C ALA A 130 -8.81 13.28 10.38
N LEU A 131 -8.37 12.08 9.97
CA LEU A 131 -9.26 10.94 9.76
C LEU A 131 -9.90 10.48 11.07
N ARG A 132 -9.17 10.49 12.19
CA ARG A 132 -9.74 10.19 13.51
C ARG A 132 -10.76 11.23 13.96
N ASP A 133 -10.46 12.51 13.76
CA ASP A 133 -11.39 13.61 14.07
C ASP A 133 -12.66 13.52 13.22
N ALA A 134 -12.54 13.02 11.99
CA ALA A 134 -13.66 12.67 11.12
C ALA A 134 -14.36 11.33 11.48
N GLY A 135 -14.02 10.72 12.62
CA GLY A 135 -14.68 9.51 13.13
C GLY A 135 -14.27 8.21 12.42
N VAL A 136 -13.15 8.19 11.69
CA VAL A 136 -12.61 6.98 11.05
C VAL A 136 -11.83 6.16 12.07
N GLY A 137 -12.17 4.87 12.20
CA GLY A 137 -11.49 3.92 13.07
C GLY A 137 -11.15 2.58 12.41
N PRO A 138 -10.64 1.61 13.19
CA PRO A 138 -10.28 0.31 12.68
C PRO A 138 -11.45 -0.40 11.96
N GLY A 139 -11.22 -0.84 10.73
CA GLY A 139 -12.23 -1.54 9.92
C GLY A 139 -13.14 -0.64 9.07
N ASP A 140 -13.15 0.68 9.29
CA ASP A 140 -13.80 1.63 8.39
C ASP A 140 -13.08 1.66 7.04
N ARG A 141 -13.82 1.94 5.97
CA ARG A 141 -13.25 2.04 4.61
C ARG A 141 -13.01 3.50 4.26
N VAL A 142 -11.81 3.78 3.77
CA VAL A 142 -11.44 5.05 3.15
C VAL A 142 -11.19 4.79 1.67
N ALA A 143 -11.95 5.48 0.83
CA ALA A 143 -11.87 5.35 -0.62
C ALA A 143 -11.03 6.47 -1.24
N ALA A 144 -10.50 6.24 -2.43
CA ALA A 144 -9.81 7.27 -3.20
C ALA A 144 -10.17 7.24 -4.67
N PHE A 145 -10.48 8.41 -5.23
CA PHE A 145 -10.60 8.68 -6.66
C PHE A 145 -9.47 9.63 -7.07
N MET A 146 -8.25 9.10 -7.11
CA MET A 146 -7.00 9.87 -7.09
C MET A 146 -6.01 9.36 -8.15
N PRO A 147 -5.26 10.26 -8.82
CA PRO A 147 -4.16 9.87 -9.69
C PRO A 147 -2.94 9.37 -8.89
N ASN A 148 -1.88 8.99 -9.58
CA ASN A 148 -0.60 8.59 -8.95
C ASN A 148 0.19 9.83 -8.52
N MET A 149 -0.05 10.31 -7.29
CA MET A 149 0.56 11.49 -6.69
C MET A 149 0.89 11.26 -5.21
N PRO A 150 1.78 12.06 -4.57
CA PRO A 150 2.21 11.82 -3.20
C PRO A 150 1.05 11.78 -2.21
N GLU A 151 0.06 12.66 -2.36
CA GLU A 151 -1.13 12.70 -1.50
C GLU A 151 -1.92 11.39 -1.50
N THR A 152 -1.92 10.64 -2.61
CA THR A 152 -2.56 9.32 -2.69
C THR A 152 -1.86 8.32 -1.78
N VAL A 153 -0.52 8.34 -1.76
CA VAL A 153 0.29 7.49 -0.88
C VAL A 153 0.17 7.95 0.58
N THR A 154 0.20 9.26 0.82
CA THR A 154 0.02 9.84 2.16
C THR A 154 -1.34 9.44 2.75
N ALA A 155 -2.44 9.59 2.01
CA ALA A 155 -3.78 9.23 2.46
C ALA A 155 -3.92 7.71 2.71
N MET A 156 -3.30 6.88 1.85
CA MET A 156 -3.26 5.43 2.05
C MET A 156 -2.51 5.05 3.34
N LEU A 157 -1.33 5.64 3.56
CA LEU A 157 -0.53 5.39 4.77
C LEU A 157 -1.24 5.89 6.03
N ALA A 158 -1.90 7.05 5.97
CA ALA A 158 -2.69 7.59 7.07
C ALA A 158 -3.84 6.64 7.43
N THR A 159 -4.60 6.18 6.43
CA THR A 159 -5.67 5.18 6.57
C THR A 159 -5.15 3.90 7.22
N ALA A 160 -4.06 3.34 6.70
CA ALA A 160 -3.47 2.10 7.23
C ALA A 160 -2.91 2.29 8.65
N SER A 161 -2.38 3.48 8.97
CA SER A 161 -1.79 3.77 10.29
C SER A 161 -2.80 3.69 11.43
N ILE A 162 -4.06 4.04 11.16
CA ILE A 162 -5.16 4.05 12.13
C ILE A 162 -6.01 2.76 12.10
N GLY A 163 -5.65 1.79 11.23
CA GLY A 163 -6.36 0.52 11.09
C GLY A 163 -7.61 0.58 10.20
N ALA A 164 -7.84 1.68 9.51
CA ALA A 164 -8.85 1.72 8.46
C ALA A 164 -8.35 0.99 7.20
N ILE A 165 -9.28 0.69 6.31
CA ILE A 165 -9.07 -0.14 5.13
C ILE A 165 -9.08 0.75 3.89
N TRP A 166 -8.01 0.72 3.11
CA TRP A 166 -7.86 1.56 1.93
C TRP A 166 -8.44 0.89 0.68
N SER A 167 -9.08 1.67 -0.17
CA SER A 167 -9.49 1.25 -1.52
C SER A 167 -9.37 2.41 -2.49
N SER A 168 -9.01 2.15 -3.74
CA SER A 168 -8.79 3.20 -4.73
C SER A 168 -9.35 2.85 -6.11
N CYS A 169 -9.73 3.89 -6.83
CA CYS A 169 -10.04 3.92 -8.25
C CYS A 169 -9.25 5.06 -8.89
N SER A 170 -8.78 4.83 -10.11
CA SER A 170 -8.10 5.86 -10.88
C SER A 170 -9.12 6.87 -11.44
N PRO A 171 -8.77 8.17 -11.58
CA PRO A 171 -9.72 9.22 -11.94
C PRO A 171 -10.20 9.14 -13.40
N ASP A 172 -9.61 8.27 -14.21
CA ASP A 172 -10.07 7.91 -15.56
C ASP A 172 -11.29 6.97 -15.56
N PHE A 173 -11.69 6.43 -14.40
CA PHE A 173 -12.91 5.65 -14.28
C PHE A 173 -14.15 6.55 -14.43
N GLY A 174 -15.19 6.02 -15.09
CA GLY A 174 -16.51 6.63 -15.13
C GLY A 174 -17.27 6.42 -13.81
N VAL A 175 -18.24 7.29 -13.53
CA VAL A 175 -19.06 7.29 -12.29
C VAL A 175 -19.59 5.89 -11.95
N ARG A 176 -20.23 5.21 -12.90
CA ARG A 176 -20.77 3.85 -12.70
C ARG A 176 -19.69 2.85 -12.28
N GLY A 177 -18.50 2.91 -12.88
CA GLY A 177 -17.40 2.00 -12.55
C GLY A 177 -16.88 2.20 -11.12
N VAL A 178 -16.97 3.43 -10.60
CA VAL A 178 -16.66 3.75 -9.20
C VAL A 178 -17.79 3.28 -8.27
N LEU A 179 -19.05 3.56 -8.60
CA LEU A 179 -20.20 3.14 -7.80
C LEU A 179 -20.32 1.61 -7.69
N ASP A 180 -20.10 0.89 -8.79
CA ASP A 180 -20.10 -0.58 -8.81
C ASP A 180 -19.01 -1.17 -7.90
N ARG A 181 -17.99 -0.39 -7.52
CA ARG A 181 -16.90 -0.79 -6.62
C ARG A 181 -17.17 -0.30 -5.20
N PHE A 182 -17.15 1.02 -5.01
CA PHE A 182 -17.26 1.63 -3.69
C PHE A 182 -18.63 1.44 -3.04
N GLY A 183 -19.70 1.27 -3.83
CA GLY A 183 -21.01 0.91 -3.30
C GLY A 183 -21.05 -0.44 -2.59
N GLN A 184 -20.11 -1.36 -2.88
CA GLN A 184 -20.02 -2.65 -2.19
C GLN A 184 -19.35 -2.58 -0.81
N ILE A 185 -18.57 -1.52 -0.56
CA ILE A 185 -17.71 -1.43 0.63
C ILE A 185 -18.09 -0.28 1.54
N GLU A 186 -19.04 0.57 1.14
CA GLU A 186 -19.61 1.65 1.95
C GLU A 186 -18.53 2.47 2.66
N PRO A 187 -17.68 3.21 1.92
CA PRO A 187 -16.63 4.03 2.53
C PRO A 187 -17.24 5.16 3.35
N LYS A 188 -16.58 5.50 4.45
CA LYS A 188 -16.95 6.62 5.33
C LYS A 188 -16.34 7.95 4.84
N VAL A 189 -15.09 7.89 4.37
CA VAL A 189 -14.36 9.05 3.82
C VAL A 189 -13.87 8.71 2.43
N MET A 190 -13.91 9.69 1.52
CA MET A 190 -13.30 9.58 0.19
C MET A 190 -12.34 10.73 -0.09
N PHE A 191 -11.13 10.40 -0.55
CA PHE A 191 -10.21 11.37 -1.14
C PHE A 191 -10.41 11.45 -2.65
N SER A 192 -10.34 12.64 -3.24
CA SER A 192 -10.40 12.80 -4.69
C SER A 192 -9.60 13.99 -5.17
N ALA A 193 -8.94 13.87 -6.32
CA ALA A 193 -8.28 15.02 -6.93
C ALA A 193 -9.33 15.89 -7.67
N ASP A 194 -9.10 17.20 -7.74
CA ASP A 194 -9.90 18.10 -8.57
C ASP A 194 -9.84 17.75 -10.06
N GLY A 195 -8.75 17.12 -10.49
CA GLY A 195 -8.53 16.58 -11.81
C GLY A 195 -7.13 16.01 -12.00
N TYR A 196 -6.71 15.82 -13.24
CA TYR A 196 -5.38 15.30 -13.58
C TYR A 196 -4.94 15.68 -14.99
N TYR A 197 -3.62 15.63 -15.23
CA TYR A 197 -3.03 15.82 -16.55
C TYR A 197 -2.79 14.47 -17.25
N TYR A 198 -3.15 14.38 -18.53
CA TYR A 198 -2.82 13.24 -19.37
C TYR A 198 -2.72 13.64 -20.85
N ASN A 199 -1.63 13.25 -21.50
CA ASN A 199 -1.29 13.57 -22.88
C ASN A 199 -1.38 15.07 -23.17
N GLY A 200 -0.83 15.90 -22.27
CA GLY A 200 -0.79 17.35 -22.38
C GLY A 200 -2.12 18.06 -22.09
N LYS A 201 -3.17 17.34 -21.67
CA LYS A 201 -4.51 17.89 -21.40
C LYS A 201 -4.86 17.83 -19.93
N ALA A 202 -5.50 18.88 -19.43
CA ALA A 202 -6.14 18.88 -18.11
C ALA A 202 -7.52 18.18 -18.20
N ASN A 203 -7.79 17.28 -17.27
CA ASN A 203 -9.04 16.53 -17.17
C ASN A 203 -9.71 16.83 -15.82
N ASP A 204 -10.80 17.59 -15.84
CA ASP A 204 -11.60 17.89 -14.65
C ASP A 204 -12.28 16.64 -14.10
N SER A 205 -12.32 16.52 -12.77
CA SER A 205 -12.97 15.42 -12.06
C SER A 205 -14.10 15.84 -11.13
N LEU A 206 -14.35 17.14 -10.93
CA LEU A 206 -15.35 17.62 -9.96
C LEU A 206 -16.78 17.24 -10.33
N ALA A 207 -17.15 17.35 -11.61
CA ALA A 207 -18.50 16.97 -12.04
C ALA A 207 -18.75 15.46 -11.85
N LYS A 208 -17.75 14.61 -12.12
CA LYS A 208 -17.80 13.18 -11.83
C LYS A 208 -17.86 12.92 -10.33
N LEU A 209 -17.06 13.65 -9.55
CA LEU A 209 -16.99 13.54 -8.10
C LEU A 209 -18.33 13.85 -7.44
N ALA A 210 -19.03 14.91 -7.87
CA ALA A 210 -20.38 15.23 -7.40
C ALA A 210 -21.35 14.05 -7.62
N ALA A 211 -21.38 13.51 -8.84
CA ALA A 211 -22.24 12.37 -9.17
C ALA A 211 -21.86 11.07 -8.41
N ILE A 212 -20.56 10.85 -8.14
CA ILE A 212 -20.10 9.73 -7.30
C ILE A 212 -20.59 9.92 -5.86
N ARG A 213 -20.44 11.12 -5.29
CA ARG A 213 -20.89 11.44 -3.93
C ARG A 213 -22.39 11.20 -3.76
N GLU A 214 -23.20 11.61 -4.73
CA GLU A 214 -24.66 11.37 -4.74
C GLU A 214 -25.01 9.87 -4.67
N GLY A 215 -24.23 9.02 -5.34
CA GLY A 215 -24.45 7.57 -5.34
C GLY A 215 -23.84 6.80 -4.17
N LEU A 216 -23.03 7.44 -3.32
CA LEU A 216 -22.37 6.83 -2.16
C LEU A 216 -22.87 7.44 -0.85
N HIS A 217 -24.06 7.05 -0.43
CA HIS A 217 -24.71 7.61 0.76
C HIS A 217 -23.99 7.34 2.09
N SER A 218 -23.10 6.34 2.15
CA SER A 218 -22.28 6.05 3.34
C SER A 218 -21.20 7.09 3.61
N LEU A 219 -20.89 7.96 2.64
CA LEU A 219 -19.86 8.98 2.82
C LEU A 219 -20.33 10.06 3.80
N GLU A 220 -19.47 10.34 4.77
CA GLU A 220 -19.58 11.43 5.74
C GLU A 220 -18.64 12.60 5.40
N LYS A 221 -17.60 12.33 4.59
CA LYS A 221 -16.64 13.35 4.13
C LYS A 221 -16.09 13.06 2.74
N VAL A 222 -15.93 14.11 1.95
CA VAL A 222 -15.15 14.09 0.70
C VAL A 222 -13.99 15.08 0.84
N VAL A 223 -12.76 14.58 0.72
CA VAL A 223 -11.56 15.42 0.81
C VAL A 223 -11.02 15.64 -0.60
N VAL A 224 -11.08 16.88 -1.07
CA VAL A 224 -10.62 17.26 -2.40
C VAL A 224 -9.16 17.69 -2.35
N VAL A 225 -8.33 17.08 -3.20
CA VAL A 225 -6.90 17.34 -3.31
C VAL A 225 -6.62 18.13 -4.59
N PRO A 226 -6.24 19.41 -4.49
CA PRO A 226 -5.91 20.20 -5.66
C PRO A 226 -4.69 19.67 -6.42
N LEU A 227 -4.84 19.44 -7.72
CA LEU A 227 -3.75 19.17 -8.67
C LEU A 227 -3.80 20.12 -9.87
N LEU A 228 -5.01 20.52 -10.32
CA LEU A 228 -5.19 21.45 -11.42
C LEU A 228 -5.23 22.91 -10.95
N ASP A 229 -5.92 23.17 -9.83
CA ASP A 229 -6.15 24.53 -9.33
C ASP A 229 -6.24 24.54 -7.80
N THR A 230 -5.31 25.26 -7.15
CA THR A 230 -5.23 25.36 -5.68
C THR A 230 -6.40 26.12 -5.04
N GLU A 231 -7.10 26.97 -5.79
CA GLU A 231 -8.23 27.77 -5.30
C GLU A 231 -9.60 27.18 -5.72
N ARG A 232 -9.62 25.90 -6.06
CA ARG A 232 -10.81 25.23 -6.59
C ARG A 232 -11.98 25.27 -5.60
N ASP A 233 -13.11 25.80 -6.04
CA ASP A 233 -14.36 25.76 -5.28
C ASP A 233 -14.96 24.34 -5.29
N VAL A 234 -15.19 23.79 -4.10
CA VAL A 234 -15.76 22.45 -3.88
C VAL A 234 -17.12 22.50 -3.20
N SER A 235 -17.67 23.70 -2.97
CA SER A 235 -18.95 23.91 -2.26
C SER A 235 -20.15 23.25 -2.93
N GLY A 236 -20.07 23.01 -4.25
CA GLY A 236 -21.07 22.27 -5.01
C GLY A 236 -21.10 20.75 -4.76
N ILE A 237 -20.17 20.21 -3.97
CA ILE A 237 -20.10 18.78 -3.65
C ILE A 237 -20.46 18.59 -2.18
N GLN A 238 -21.46 17.75 -1.92
CA GLN A 238 -21.93 17.47 -0.57
C GLN A 238 -20.81 16.90 0.32
N ASP A 239 -20.66 17.46 1.52
CA ASP A 239 -19.64 17.10 2.52
C ASP A 239 -18.20 17.24 2.03
N ALA A 240 -17.97 18.05 0.99
CA ALA A 240 -16.63 18.30 0.49
C ALA A 240 -15.87 19.33 1.33
N ILE A 241 -14.57 19.09 1.45
CA ILE A 241 -13.59 19.99 2.06
C ILE A 241 -12.28 19.88 1.27
N VAL A 242 -11.56 20.98 1.11
CA VAL A 242 -10.23 20.95 0.49
C VAL A 242 -9.20 20.37 1.46
N LEU A 243 -8.19 19.68 0.93
CA LEU A 243 -7.17 18.97 1.72
C LEU A 243 -6.48 19.88 2.76
N ALA A 244 -6.25 21.15 2.41
CA ALA A 244 -5.60 22.11 3.30
C ALA A 244 -6.39 22.31 4.60
N ASP A 245 -7.72 22.41 4.50
CA ASP A 245 -8.62 22.63 5.64
C ASP A 245 -8.96 21.33 6.39
N PHE A 246 -8.75 20.17 5.76
CA PHE A 246 -8.95 18.88 6.41
C PHE A 246 -7.78 18.50 7.34
N ARG A 247 -6.57 18.99 7.07
CA ARG A 247 -5.36 18.61 7.82
C ARG A 247 -5.40 19.11 9.27
N VAL A 248 -4.95 18.26 10.19
CA VAL A 248 -4.79 18.60 11.61
C VAL A 248 -3.29 18.62 11.96
N PRO A 249 -2.74 19.69 12.54
CA PRO A 249 -1.33 19.74 12.89
C PRO A 249 -1.04 18.88 14.12
N VAL A 250 -0.20 17.85 13.96
CA VAL A 250 0.24 16.97 15.05
C VAL A 250 1.72 16.59 14.85
N GLY A 251 2.41 16.22 15.93
CA GLY A 251 3.83 15.87 15.87
C GLY A 251 4.13 14.39 15.59
N GLU A 252 3.26 13.47 16.04
CA GLU A 252 3.50 12.02 15.97
C GLU A 252 2.22 11.25 15.61
N ILE A 253 2.40 10.10 14.97
CA ILE A 253 1.33 9.15 14.67
C ILE A 253 1.15 8.20 15.84
N GLU A 254 -0.04 8.20 16.45
CA GLU A 254 -0.46 7.09 17.29
C GLU A 254 -0.80 5.89 16.39
N PHE A 255 0.13 4.99 16.10
CA PHE A 255 -0.16 3.85 15.24
C PHE A 255 -1.04 2.81 15.96
N ALA A 256 -2.08 2.32 15.29
CA ALA A 256 -2.93 1.25 15.84
C ALA A 256 -2.17 -0.08 15.94
N GLU A 257 -2.34 -0.79 17.06
CA GLU A 257 -1.83 -2.15 17.28
C GLU A 257 -2.81 -3.19 16.72
N LEU A 258 -2.52 -3.74 15.55
CA LEU A 258 -3.48 -4.55 14.78
C LEU A 258 -3.01 -6.00 14.65
N PRO A 259 -3.93 -6.98 14.59
CA PRO A 259 -3.56 -8.36 14.26
C PRO A 259 -2.82 -8.45 12.91
N PHE A 260 -1.91 -9.42 12.76
CA PHE A 260 -1.18 -9.65 11.50
C PHE A 260 -2.10 -9.75 10.27
N ASN A 261 -3.26 -10.39 10.42
CA ASN A 261 -4.23 -10.59 9.33
C ASN A 261 -5.30 -9.48 9.25
N HIS A 262 -5.09 -8.32 9.90
CA HIS A 262 -5.99 -7.17 9.80
C HIS A 262 -6.15 -6.71 8.34
N PRO A 263 -7.37 -6.44 7.83
CA PRO A 263 -7.56 -5.93 6.48
C PRO A 263 -6.81 -4.62 6.21
N LEU A 264 -6.09 -4.56 5.09
CA LEU A 264 -5.31 -3.40 4.67
C LEU A 264 -5.89 -2.75 3.41
N TYR A 265 -6.06 -3.55 2.36
CA TYR A 265 -6.56 -3.09 1.07
C TYR A 265 -7.83 -3.83 0.68
N ILE A 266 -8.72 -3.10 0.00
CA ILE A 266 -9.74 -3.69 -0.86
C ILE A 266 -9.42 -3.33 -2.31
N MET A 267 -9.07 -4.35 -3.09
CA MET A 267 -8.78 -4.24 -4.52
C MET A 267 -9.87 -4.93 -5.32
N TYR A 268 -10.00 -4.62 -6.61
CA TYR A 268 -11.06 -5.19 -7.44
C TYR A 268 -10.49 -5.98 -8.61
N SER A 269 -11.03 -7.18 -8.83
CA SER A 269 -10.83 -7.91 -10.08
C SER A 269 -11.95 -7.63 -11.07
N SER A 270 -11.64 -7.65 -12.37
CA SER A 270 -12.65 -7.64 -13.43
C SER A 270 -13.44 -8.96 -13.37
N GLY A 271 -14.71 -8.89 -12.95
CA GLY A 271 -15.62 -10.01 -13.05
C GLY A 271 -15.98 -10.26 -14.52
N THR A 272 -16.01 -11.52 -14.96
CA THR A 272 -16.48 -11.89 -16.31
C THR A 272 -18.00 -11.95 -16.40
N THR A 273 -18.72 -11.96 -15.27
CA THR A 273 -20.17 -12.23 -15.22
C THR A 273 -20.96 -11.37 -14.21
N GLY A 274 -20.42 -10.25 -13.74
CA GLY A 274 -21.12 -9.40 -12.76
C GLY A 274 -20.31 -8.18 -12.29
N VAL A 275 -20.76 -7.57 -11.20
CA VAL A 275 -20.03 -6.46 -10.54
C VAL A 275 -18.61 -6.90 -10.13
N PRO A 276 -17.62 -5.99 -10.13
CA PRO A 276 -16.24 -6.31 -9.77
C PRO A 276 -16.15 -6.96 -8.39
N LYS A 277 -15.30 -7.98 -8.20
CA LYS A 277 -15.19 -8.65 -6.90
C LYS A 277 -14.23 -7.88 -5.99
N ALA A 278 -14.71 -7.48 -4.81
CA ALA A 278 -13.90 -6.88 -3.76
C ALA A 278 -12.99 -7.93 -3.10
N ILE A 279 -11.68 -7.81 -3.32
CA ILE A 279 -10.64 -8.69 -2.80
C ILE A 279 -9.95 -7.99 -1.64
N VAL A 280 -9.99 -8.61 -0.46
CA VAL A 280 -9.35 -8.08 0.75
C VAL A 280 -7.95 -8.65 0.89
N HIS A 281 -6.96 -7.77 1.04
CA HIS A 281 -5.60 -8.12 1.40
C HIS A 281 -5.30 -7.77 2.86
N GLY A 282 -4.69 -8.69 3.60
CA GLY A 282 -4.29 -8.49 5.00
C GLY A 282 -2.94 -7.78 5.14
N ALA A 283 -2.78 -6.96 6.18
CA ALA A 283 -1.64 -6.07 6.38
C ALA A 283 -0.30 -6.80 6.45
N GLY A 284 -0.18 -7.79 7.34
CA GLY A 284 1.05 -8.53 7.55
C GLY A 284 1.43 -9.41 6.36
N GLY A 285 0.44 -10.09 5.77
CA GLY A 285 0.66 -10.93 4.59
C GLY A 285 1.16 -10.11 3.39
N THR A 286 0.54 -8.96 3.14
CA THR A 286 0.97 -8.02 2.10
C THR A 286 2.37 -7.48 2.38
N LEU A 287 2.65 -7.07 3.63
CA LEU A 287 3.97 -6.56 4.00
C LEU A 287 5.08 -7.58 3.75
N LEU A 288 4.91 -8.81 4.24
CA LEU A 288 5.90 -9.87 4.02
C LEU A 288 6.07 -10.19 2.54
N GLN A 289 4.97 -10.20 1.77
CA GLN A 289 5.08 -10.44 0.34
C GLN A 289 5.81 -9.33 -0.41
N HIS A 290 5.55 -8.07 -0.06
CA HIS A 290 6.28 -6.94 -0.64
C HIS A 290 7.76 -6.96 -0.25
N LEU A 291 8.08 -7.28 1.00
CA LEU A 291 9.48 -7.41 1.45
C LEU A 291 10.20 -8.55 0.71
N LYS A 292 9.56 -9.71 0.57
CA LYS A 292 10.09 -10.83 -0.21
C LYS A 292 10.34 -10.43 -1.66
N GLU A 293 9.34 -9.85 -2.31
CA GLU A 293 9.42 -9.46 -3.72
C GLU A 293 10.49 -8.40 -3.94
N HIS A 294 10.44 -7.30 -3.20
CA HIS A 294 11.37 -6.18 -3.38
C HIS A 294 12.80 -6.55 -2.98
N ARG A 295 13.02 -7.16 -1.81
CA ARG A 295 14.38 -7.42 -1.31
C ARG A 295 15.03 -8.65 -1.94
N LEU A 296 14.26 -9.69 -2.25
CA LEU A 296 14.83 -10.95 -2.74
C LEU A 296 14.72 -11.09 -4.26
N HIS A 297 13.54 -10.82 -4.82
CA HIS A 297 13.27 -11.10 -6.25
C HIS A 297 13.66 -9.94 -7.16
N ALA A 298 13.38 -8.71 -6.75
CA ALA A 298 13.74 -7.50 -7.51
C ALA A 298 15.08 -6.90 -7.08
N ASP A 299 15.67 -7.36 -5.97
CA ASP A 299 16.95 -6.90 -5.42
C ASP A 299 17.01 -5.37 -5.21
N VAL A 300 15.89 -4.79 -4.76
CA VAL A 300 15.78 -3.37 -4.40
C VAL A 300 16.54 -3.10 -3.10
N ARG A 301 17.44 -2.11 -3.13
CA ARG A 301 18.36 -1.80 -2.04
C ARG A 301 18.18 -0.36 -1.52
N PRO A 302 18.64 -0.06 -0.29
CA PRO A 302 18.68 1.31 0.20
C PRO A 302 19.43 2.23 -0.79
N GLY A 303 18.76 3.30 -1.21
CA GLY A 303 19.30 4.27 -2.17
C GLY A 303 18.85 4.05 -3.61
N ASP A 304 18.28 2.89 -3.94
CA ASP A 304 17.68 2.65 -5.25
C ASP A 304 16.43 3.53 -5.46
N ARG A 305 16.11 3.79 -6.73
CA ARG A 305 14.89 4.50 -7.14
C ARG A 305 14.04 3.56 -7.98
N LEU A 306 13.02 2.99 -7.37
CA LEU A 306 12.04 2.17 -8.06
C LEU A 306 11.07 3.07 -8.84
N PHE A 307 10.89 2.77 -10.12
CA PHE A 307 9.88 3.39 -10.97
C PHE A 307 9.05 2.31 -11.64
N TYR A 308 7.75 2.37 -11.44
CA TYR A 308 6.77 1.57 -12.16
C TYR A 308 5.79 2.52 -12.85
N PHE A 309 5.62 2.39 -14.17
CA PHE A 309 4.62 3.17 -14.90
C PHE A 309 3.23 2.56 -14.66
N THR A 310 2.48 3.13 -13.72
CA THR A 310 1.18 2.62 -13.27
C THR A 310 0.28 3.73 -12.75
N THR A 311 -1.01 3.44 -12.64
CA THR A 311 -1.97 4.24 -11.86
C THR A 311 -2.22 3.58 -10.50
N CYS A 312 -2.73 4.35 -9.53
CA CYS A 312 -3.10 3.80 -8.22
C CYS A 312 -4.40 2.97 -8.24
N GLY A 313 -4.95 2.66 -9.41
CA GLY A 313 -6.06 1.72 -9.58
C GLY A 313 -5.62 0.28 -9.88
N TRP A 314 -4.33 0.06 -10.14
CA TRP A 314 -3.75 -1.26 -10.42
C TRP A 314 -3.00 -1.80 -9.20
N MET A 315 -2.69 -3.10 -9.23
CA MET A 315 -2.01 -3.81 -8.14
C MET A 315 -0.48 -3.68 -8.13
N MET A 316 0.07 -3.04 -9.17
CA MET A 316 1.52 -2.85 -9.35
C MET A 316 2.09 -1.87 -8.34
#